data_AF-A0A930H1N1-F1
#
_entry.id   AF-A0A930H1N1-F1
#
_cell.length_a   1.000
_cell.length_b   1.000
_cell.length_c   1.000
_cell.angle_alpha   90.00
_cell.angle_beta   90.00
_cell.angle_gamma   90.00
#
_symmetry.space_group_name_H-M   'P 1'
#
loop_
_entity.id
_entity.type
_entity.pdbx_description
1 polymer ?
#
loop_
_entity_poly.entity_id
_entity_poly.type
_entity_poly.pdbx_seq_one_letter_code
_entity_poly.pdbx_strand_id
1 'polypeptide(L)' 'MEWDDFYERAENWSKSTLSQRISSLKTIGEAWEISDIAELIKDQELNAKLIKKV' A
#
# COMPACT_ATOMS: atom_id res chain seq x y z
N MET A 1 7.25 -4.09 -8.24
CA MET A 1 5.84 -3.91 -8.65
C MET A 1 5.63 -2.41 -8.76
N GLU A 2 4.91 -1.98 -9.78
CA GLU A 2 4.53 -0.57 -9.94
C GLU A 2 3.37 -0.23 -9.01
N TRP A 3 3.21 1.05 -8.69
CA TRP A 3 2.15 1.51 -7.80
C TRP A 3 0.75 1.25 -8.36
N ASP A 4 0.53 1.51 -9.64
CA ASP A 4 -0.79 1.39 -10.27
C ASP A 4 -1.35 -0.04 -10.13
N ASP A 5 -0.55 -1.06 -10.46
CA ASP A 5 -0.90 -2.47 -10.29
C ASP A 5 -1.20 -2.85 -8.83
N PHE A 6 -0.51 -2.20 -7.88
CA PHE A 6 -0.74 -2.42 -6.46
C PHE A 6 -2.06 -1.79 -6.03
N TYR A 7 -2.30 -0.53 -6.41
CA TYR A 7 -3.47 0.24 -6.04
C TYR A 7 -4.76 -0.44 -6.52
N GLU A 8 -4.83 -0.84 -7.79
CA GLU A 8 -6.00 -1.52 -8.37
C GLU A 8 -6.36 -2.85 -7.70
N ARG A 9 -5.38 -3.51 -7.05
CA ARG A 9 -5.55 -4.87 -6.52
C ARG A 9 -5.51 -4.95 -5.00
N ALA A 10 -5.20 -3.85 -4.32
CA ALA A 10 -4.98 -3.83 -2.89
C ALA A 10 -6.19 -4.35 -2.10
N GLU A 11 -7.40 -4.00 -2.53
CA GLU A 11 -8.65 -4.45 -1.89
C GLU A 11 -8.86 -5.97 -1.94
N ASN A 12 -8.27 -6.64 -2.93
CA ASN A 12 -8.43 -8.08 -3.15
C ASN A 12 -7.41 -8.90 -2.35
N TRP A 13 -6.51 -8.26 -1.61
CA TRP A 13 -5.42 -8.94 -0.92
C TRP A 13 -5.61 -8.99 0.59
N SER A 14 -5.12 -10.08 1.18
CA SER A 14 -5.01 -10.17 2.63
C SER A 14 -3.98 -9.17 3.17
N LYS A 15 -4.10 -8.80 4.46
CA LYS A 15 -3.11 -7.94 5.14
C LYS A 15 -1.67 -8.46 5.03
N SER A 16 -1.46 -9.77 5.16
CA SER A 16 -0.13 -10.38 5.04
C SER A 16 0.43 -10.23 3.62
N THR A 17 -0.42 -10.41 2.60
CA THR A 17 -0.06 -10.18 1.20
C THR A 17 0.26 -8.71 0.96
N LEU A 18 -0.56 -7.77 1.45
CA LEU A 18 -0.31 -6.33 1.37
C LEU A 18 1.05 -5.96 1.96
N SER A 19 1.39 -6.45 3.15
CA SER A 19 2.70 -6.26 3.79
C SER A 19 3.88 -6.65 2.89
N GLN A 20 3.80 -7.83 2.26
CA GLN A 20 4.82 -8.33 1.35
C GLN A 20 4.91 -7.48 0.08
N ARG A 21 3.76 -7.09 -0.48
CA ARG A 21 3.68 -6.31 -1.72
C ARG A 21 4.18 -4.88 -1.52
N ILE A 22 3.81 -4.21 -0.44
CA ILE A 22 4.33 -2.88 -0.07
C ILE A 22 5.85 -2.90 0.00
N SER A 23 6.44 -3.95 0.56
CA SER A 23 7.90 -4.09 0.64
C SER A 23 8.55 -4.14 -0.75
N SER A 24 7.87 -4.74 -1.73
CA SER A 24 8.31 -4.91 -3.12
C SER A 24 7.98 -3.75 -4.08
N LEU A 25 7.25 -2.74 -3.60
CA LEU A 25 6.97 -1.53 -4.37
C LEU A 25 8.25 -0.75 -4.64
N LYS A 26 8.44 -0.36 -5.90
CA LYS A 26 9.58 0.48 -6.32
C LYS A 26 9.24 1.95 -6.24
N THR A 27 7.98 2.27 -6.51
CA THR A 27 7.39 3.61 -6.53
C THR A 27 6.12 3.59 -5.69
N ILE A 28 5.70 4.78 -5.30
CA ILE A 28 4.43 5.06 -4.64
C ILE A 28 3.69 6.11 -5.46
N GLY A 29 2.36 6.15 -5.30
CA GLY A 29 1.51 7.13 -5.98
C GLY A 29 1.44 8.46 -5.26
N GLU A 30 0.43 9.23 -5.60
CA GLU A 30 0.14 10.51 -4.99
C GLU A 30 -0.35 10.36 -3.55
N ALA A 31 -0.23 11.44 -2.78
CA ALA A 31 -0.58 11.43 -1.36
C ALA A 31 -2.03 10.99 -1.09
N TRP A 32 -2.97 11.33 -1.99
CA TRP A 32 -4.37 10.97 -1.82
C TRP A 32 -4.62 9.46 -2.07
N GLU A 33 -3.90 8.84 -3.00
CA GLU A 33 -3.96 7.39 -3.23
C GLU A 33 -3.40 6.61 -2.03
N ILE A 34 -2.32 7.13 -1.44
CA ILE A 34 -1.72 6.57 -0.23
C ILE A 34 -2.70 6.67 0.94
N SER A 35 -3.43 7.79 1.06
CA SER A 35 -4.49 7.94 2.07
C SER A 35 -5.61 6.91 1.88
N ASP A 36 -6.06 6.70 0.66
CA ASP A 36 -7.12 5.73 0.35
C ASP A 36 -6.69 4.29 0.70
N ILE A 37 -5.48 3.89 0.33
CA ILE A 37 -4.91 2.60 0.73
C ILE A 37 -4.75 2.49 2.25
N ALA A 38 -4.34 3.56 2.92
CA ALA A 38 -4.20 3.56 4.37
C ALA A 38 -5.55 3.37 5.09
N GLU A 39 -6.62 3.95 4.54
CA GLU A 39 -8.00 3.78 5.01
C GLU A 39 -8.56 2.39 4.70
N LEU A 40 -8.16 1.76 3.60
CA LEU A 40 -8.48 0.37 3.28
C LEU A 40 -7.81 -0.61 4.26
N ILE A 41 -6.52 -0.41 4.51
CA ILE A 41 -5.69 -1.31 5.32
C ILE A 41 -6.11 -1.31 6.80
N LYS A 42 -6.53 -0.14 7.32
CA LYS A 42 -6.94 0.09 8.73
C LYS A 42 -5.96 -0.55 9.73
N ASP A 43 -4.68 -0.45 9.44
CA ASP A 43 -3.61 -1.10 10.19
C ASP A 43 -2.42 -0.15 10.29
N GLN A 44 -2.15 0.31 11.50
CA GLN A 44 -1.17 1.36 11.74
C GLN A 44 0.26 0.92 11.36
N GLU A 45 0.62 -0.35 11.52
CA GLU A 45 1.96 -0.84 11.19
C GLU A 45 2.18 -0.92 9.67
N LEU A 46 1.18 -1.40 8.93
CA LEU A 46 1.23 -1.42 7.47
C LEU A 46 1.19 -0.02 6.88
N ASN A 47 0.37 0.88 7.43
CA ASN A 47 0.33 2.28 7.00
C ASN A 47 1.66 2.98 7.26
N ALA A 48 2.32 2.72 8.39
CA ALA A 48 3.66 3.24 8.66
C ALA A 48 4.70 2.71 7.66
N LYS A 49 4.58 1.46 7.19
CA LYS A 49 5.45 0.93 6.13
C LYS A 49 5.23 1.63 4.79
N LEU A 50 3.97 1.93 4.46
CA LEU A 50 3.60 2.63 3.24
C LEU A 50 4.15 4.07 3.24
N ILE A 51 3.98 4.80 4.35
CA ILE A 51 4.48 6.17 4.50
C ILE A 51 6.01 6.23 4.43
N LYS A 52 6.73 5.23 4.95
CA LYS A 52 8.20 5.16 4.86
C LYS A 52 8.73 4.97 3.43
N LYS A 53 7.88 4.66 2.46
CA LYS A 53 8.23 4.58 1.04
C LYS A 53 8.08 5.94 0.31
N VAL A 54 7.42 6.91 0.94
CA VAL A 54 7.40 8.33 0.52
C VAL A 54 8.74 8.97 0.79
#